data_AF-A0A3D4NS34-F1
#
_entry.id   AF-A0A3D4NS34-F1
#
_cell.length_a   1.000
_cell.length_b   1.000
_cell.length_c   1.000
_cell.angle_alpha   90.00
_cell.angle_beta   90.00
_cell.angle_gamma   90.00
#
_symmetry.space_group_name_H-M   'P 1'
#
loop_
_entity.id
_entity.type
_entity.pdbx_description
1 polymer ?
#
loop_
_entity_poly.entity_id
_entity_poly.type
_entity_poly.pdbx_seq_one_letter_code
_entity_poly.pdbx_strand_id
1 'polypeptide(L)' 'ATGMDALTHAIEAYVSTAATPITDACALKAVELISANLRTAVAQGDDMTARENMAYAQFLAGMAFNNASLGYVHA' A
#
# COMPACT_ATOMS: atom_id res chain seq x y z
N ALA A 1 10.78 6.86 -1.21
CA ALA A 1 11.18 5.45 -1.29
C ALA A 1 10.10 4.55 -0.68
N THR A 2 9.92 4.54 0.64
CA THR A 2 8.97 3.67 1.36
C THR A 2 7.50 3.74 0.90
N GLY A 3 7.02 4.91 0.47
CA GLY A 3 5.65 5.00 -0.07
C GLY A 3 5.45 4.27 -1.41
N MET A 4 6.51 4.17 -2.24
CA MET A 4 6.47 3.38 -3.48
C MET A 4 6.55 1.88 -3.19
N ASP A 5 7.33 1.50 -2.17
CA ASP A 5 7.40 0.11 -1.67
C ASP A 5 6.02 -0.38 -1.21
N ALA A 6 5.33 0.41 -0.38
CA ALA A 6 3.95 0.13 0.03
C ALA A 6 2.96 0.05 -1.15
N LEU A 7 3.17 0.85 -2.21
CA LEU A 7 2.34 0.80 -3.41
C LEU A 7 2.57 -0.50 -4.18
N THR A 8 3.84 -0.89 -4.35
CA THR A 8 4.21 -2.15 -4.99
C THR A 8 3.64 -3.33 -4.20
N HIS A 9 3.77 -3.33 -2.87
CA HIS A 9 3.16 -4.34 -2.01
C HIS A 9 1.65 -4.49 -2.27
N ALA A 10 0.91 -3.37 -2.30
CA ALA A 10 -0.52 -3.40 -2.53
C ALA A 10 -0.88 -3.94 -3.94
N ILE A 11 -0.17 -3.50 -4.98
CA ILE A 11 -0.42 -3.92 -6.36
C ILE A 11 -0.11 -5.42 -6.53
N GLU A 12 1.05 -5.87 -6.06
CA GLU A 12 1.44 -7.27 -6.19
C GLU A 12 0.56 -8.21 -5.38
N ALA A 13 0.15 -7.80 -4.17
CA ALA A 13 -0.82 -8.57 -3.39
C ALA A 13 -2.18 -8.67 -4.11
N TYR A 14 -2.63 -7.61 -4.79
CA TYR A 14 -3.90 -7.59 -5.51
C TYR A 14 -3.91 -8.48 -6.76
N VAL A 15 -2.79 -8.57 -7.48
CA VAL A 15 -2.67 -9.42 -8.69
C VAL A 15 -2.11 -10.82 -8.40
N SER A 16 -1.86 -11.13 -7.12
CA SER A 16 -1.33 -12.42 -6.71
C SER A 16 -2.30 -13.57 -6.99
N THR A 17 -1.77 -14.74 -7.36
CA THR A 17 -2.55 -15.98 -7.48
C THR A 17 -3.10 -16.48 -6.14
N ALA A 18 -2.64 -15.93 -5.01
CA ALA A 18 -3.11 -16.25 -3.66
C ALA A 18 -4.04 -15.17 -3.08
N ALA A 19 -4.50 -14.20 -3.88
CA ALA A 19 -5.40 -13.15 -3.44
C ALA A 19 -6.76 -13.69 -3.00
N THR A 20 -7.37 -13.00 -2.04
CA THR A 20 -8.69 -13.27 -1.46
C THR A 20 -9.50 -11.96 -1.38
N PRO A 21 -10.83 -12.01 -1.21
CA PRO A 21 -11.63 -10.79 -1.07
C PRO A 21 -11.17 -9.85 0.06
N ILE A 22 -10.59 -10.40 1.14
CA ILE A 22 -10.09 -9.59 2.27
C ILE A 22 -8.78 -8.90 1.89
N THR A 23 -7.85 -9.61 1.26
CA THR A 23 -6.58 -9.01 0.81
C THR A 23 -6.83 -7.97 -0.28
N ASP A 24 -7.79 -8.20 -1.17
CA ASP A 24 -8.20 -7.24 -2.20
C ASP A 24 -8.76 -5.95 -1.59
N ALA A 25 -9.65 -6.07 -0.59
CA ALA A 25 -10.18 -4.90 0.11
C ALA A 25 -9.06 -4.07 0.77
N CYS A 26 -8.10 -4.73 1.40
CA CYS A 26 -6.94 -4.07 2.01
C CYS A 26 -6.04 -3.41 0.96
N ALA A 27 -5.69 -4.15 -0.10
CA ALA A 27 -4.82 -3.67 -1.18
C ALA A 27 -5.44 -2.48 -1.92
N LEU A 28 -6.72 -2.57 -2.31
CA LEU A 28 -7.42 -1.48 -2.99
C LEU A 28 -7.48 -0.23 -2.12
N LYS A 29 -7.78 -0.38 -0.82
CA LYS A 29 -7.80 0.78 0.09
C LYS A 29 -6.40 1.38 0.29
N ALA A 30 -5.36 0.55 0.35
CA ALA A 30 -3.98 1.02 0.40
C ALA A 30 -3.62 1.84 -0.85
N VAL A 31 -3.95 1.34 -2.05
CA VAL A 31 -3.72 2.05 -3.32
C VAL A 31 -4.44 3.40 -3.34
N GLU A 32 -5.71 3.46 -2.90
CA GLU A 32 -6.49 4.70 -2.82
C GLU A 32 -5.82 5.73 -1.92
N LEU A 33 -5.43 5.33 -0.70
CA LEU A 33 -4.77 6.23 0.26
C LEU A 33 -3.40 6.69 -0.23
N ILE A 34 -2.59 5.79 -0.81
CA ILE A 34 -1.27 6.15 -1.36
C ILE A 34 -1.43 7.14 -2.50
N SER A 35 -2.34 6.88 -3.45
CA SER A 35 -2.60 7.76 -4.58
C SER A 35 -3.00 9.16 -4.14
N ALA A 36 -3.81 9.27 -3.07
CA ALA A 36 -4.28 10.54 -2.56
C ALA A 36 -3.23 11.31 -1.72
N ASN A 37 -2.32 10.62 -1.02
CA ASN A 37 -1.50 11.25 0.03
C ASN A 37 0.01 11.23 -0.20
N LEU A 38 0.54 10.31 -1.03
CA LEU A 38 1.98 10.12 -1.15
C LEU A 38 2.71 11.40 -1.63
N ARG A 39 2.14 12.09 -2.62
CA ARG A 39 2.74 13.32 -3.17
C ARG A 39 2.84 14.41 -2.11
N THR A 40 1.77 14.60 -1.32
CA THR A 40 1.74 15.57 -0.22
C THR A 40 2.73 15.18 0.87
N ALA A 41 2.75 13.92 1.31
CA ALA A 41 3.68 13.46 2.35
C ALA A 41 5.17 13.60 1.95
N VAL A 42 5.48 13.57 0.65
CA VAL A 42 6.84 13.81 0.11
C VAL A 42 7.14 15.30 0.00
N ALA A 43 6.22 16.09 -0.54
CA ALA A 43 6.42 17.53 -0.77
C ALA A 43 6.33 18.37 0.52
N GLN A 44 5.53 17.92 1.49
CA GLN A 44 5.22 18.59 2.75
C GLN A 44 5.33 17.57 3.89
N GLY A 45 6.58 17.28 4.29
CA GLY A 45 6.86 16.24 5.28
C GLY A 45 6.23 16.45 6.66
N ASP A 46 5.77 17.65 6.99
CA ASP A 46 5.14 17.97 8.27
C ASP A 46 3.60 17.92 8.21
N ASP A 47 3.03 17.60 7.04
CA ASP A 47 1.59 17.33 6.92
C ASP A 47 1.25 16.01 7.63
N MET A 48 0.80 16.13 8.87
CA MET A 48 0.47 15.00 9.74
C MET A 48 -0.70 14.17 9.22
N THR A 49 -1.65 14.78 8.50
CA THR A 49 -2.78 14.05 7.91
C THR A 49 -2.31 13.18 6.76
N ALA A 50 -1.47 13.70 5.86
CA ALA A 50 -0.88 12.91 4.78
C ALA A 50 0.02 11.78 5.33
N ARG A 51 0.79 12.06 6.38
CA ARG A 51 1.62 11.07 7.08
C ARG A 51 0.79 9.95 7.70
N GLU A 52 -0.28 10.28 8.41
CA GLU A 52 -1.19 9.32 9.03
C GLU A 52 -1.86 8.44 7.97
N ASN A 53 -2.36 9.04 6.90
CA ASN A 53 -2.95 8.28 5.79
C ASN A 53 -1.95 7.32 5.13
N MET A 54 -0.69 7.75 4.95
CA MET A 54 0.38 6.86 4.46
C MET A 54 0.72 5.74 5.45
N ALA A 55 0.62 5.98 6.76
CA ALA A 55 0.84 4.98 7.79
C ALA A 55 -0.26 3.91 7.80
N TYR A 56 -1.53 4.30 7.63
CA TYR A 56 -2.62 3.36 7.41
C TYR A 56 -2.48 2.60 6.09
N ALA A 57 -2.08 3.30 5.02
CA ALA A 57 -1.94 2.69 3.72
C ALA A 57 -0.87 1.59 3.69
N GLN A 58 0.31 1.84 4.29
CA GLN A 58 1.34 0.79 4.37
C GLN A 58 0.90 -0.38 5.27
N PHE A 59 0.11 -0.12 6.32
CA PHE A 59 -0.42 -1.18 7.17
C PHE A 59 -1.43 -2.06 6.43
N LEU A 60 -2.32 -1.45 5.66
CA LEU A 60 -3.28 -2.15 4.80
C LEU A 60 -2.57 -2.95 3.69
N ALA A 61 -1.55 -2.36 3.05
CA ALA A 61 -0.70 -3.08 2.11
C ALA A 61 -0.04 -4.29 2.81
N GLY A 62 0.46 -4.10 4.03
CA GLY A 62 0.99 -5.15 4.92
C GLY A 62 0.02 -6.30 5.16
N MET A 63 -1.21 -5.99 5.54
CA MET A 63 -2.26 -7.00 5.73
C MET A 63 -2.56 -7.76 4.43
N ALA A 64 -2.48 -7.11 3.27
CA ALA A 64 -2.66 -7.76 1.99
C ALA A 64 -1.49 -8.70 1.64
N PHE A 65 -0.26 -8.17 1.52
CA PHE A 65 0.87 -8.95 1.02
C PHE A 65 1.32 -10.05 1.99
N ASN A 66 1.13 -9.86 3.31
CA ASN A 66 1.46 -10.90 4.29
C ASN A 66 0.57 -12.15 4.15
N ASN A 67 -0.59 -12.03 3.50
CA ASN A 67 -1.54 -13.15 3.29
C ASN A 67 -1.68 -13.56 1.82
N ALA A 68 -1.35 -12.68 0.87
CA ALA A 68 -1.38 -12.96 -0.56
C ALA A 68 0.01 -13.16 -1.18
N SER A 69 1.10 -13.04 -0.42
CA SER A 69 2.47 -12.98 -0.93
C SER A 69 2.71 -11.76 -1.85
N LEU A 70 3.86 -11.75 -2.51
CA LEU A 70 4.30 -10.72 -3.47
C LEU A 70 4.61 -11.35 -4.84
N GLY A 71 4.98 -10.51 -5.80
CA GLY A 71 5.30 -10.88 -7.18
C GLY A 71 6.77 -10.68 -7.53
N TYR A 72 7.05 -10.55 -8.82
CA TYR A 72 8.42 -10.43 -9.36
C TYR A 72 9.10 -9.09 -9.10
N VAL A 73 8.38 -8.05 -8.70
CA VAL A 73 9.04 -6.78 -8.34
C VAL A 73 9.85 -6.94 -7.04
N HIS A 74 9.45 -7.87 -6.16
CA HIS A 74 10.15 -8.15 -4.90
C HIS A 74 11.04 -9.41 -4.90
N ALA A 75 10.96 -10.26 -5.93
CA ALA A 75 11.67 -11.55 -5.97
C ALA A 75 13.20 -11.43 -6.13
#